data_AF-A0A7H8NE81-F1
#
_entry.id   AF-A0A7H8NE81-F1
#
_cell.length_a   1.000
_cell.length_b   1.000
_cell.length_c   1.000
_cell.angle_alpha   90.00
_cell.angle_beta   90.00
_cell.angle_gamma   90.00
#
_symmetry.space_group_name_H-M   'P 1'
#
loop_
_entity.id
_entity.type
_entity.pdbx_description
1 polymer ?
#
loop_
_entity_poly.entity_id
_entity_poly.type
_entity_poly.pdbx_seq_one_letter_code
_entity_poly.pdbx_strand_id
1 'polypeptide(L)'
;MLTTTTTRVLEPGELDAALAVLDRDPVANAFVAARVQTAGLDPWRLGGEMWGWYADGRLESLCYAGANLVPICATPDAVRAFADRARRSGRRCSSIVGPAEPTADLWSLLEPSWGPAREVRSHQPLMITTSMPTNITPDPLVRRVRKDEMDVIMPACVAMFTEEVGVSPLAGDGGLLYQARVAELVGSGRSFARVEDGQVIFKAEVGAVTPHACQIQGVWVAPEYRGRGLSETGMAAVLSYALREVAPVVSLYVNDYNAAARAAYRRVGFREVGAFMSVLF
;
A
#
# COMPACT_ATOMS: atom_id res chain seq x y z
N MET A 1 -36.45 -8.42 -17.31
CA MET A 1 -35.30 -9.35 -17.23
C MET A 1 -34.73 -9.24 -15.83
N LEU A 2 -34.60 -10.35 -15.10
CA LEU A 2 -34.01 -10.37 -13.77
C LEU A 2 -32.50 -10.14 -13.91
N THR A 3 -32.02 -8.97 -13.49
CA THR A 3 -30.59 -8.63 -13.40
C THR A 3 -29.97 -9.46 -12.29
N THR A 4 -29.32 -10.58 -12.66
CA THR A 4 -28.73 -11.49 -11.68
C THR A 4 -27.44 -10.88 -11.15
N THR A 5 -27.42 -10.51 -9.88
CA THR A 5 -26.21 -10.11 -9.17
C THR A 5 -25.63 -11.30 -8.42
N THR A 6 -24.30 -11.40 -8.38
CA THR A 6 -23.64 -12.52 -7.71
C THR A 6 -22.24 -12.14 -7.22
N THR A 7 -21.87 -12.66 -6.06
CA THR A 7 -20.50 -12.61 -5.53
C THR A 7 -19.88 -13.99 -5.61
N ARG A 8 -18.70 -14.10 -6.22
CA ARG A 8 -17.92 -15.34 -6.24
C ARG A 8 -16.43 -15.07 -6.26
N VAL A 9 -15.65 -16.11 -5.93
CA VAL A 9 -14.20 -16.08 -6.12
C VAL A 9 -13.92 -16.10 -7.62
N LEU A 10 -12.99 -15.26 -8.07
CA LEU A 10 -12.54 -15.27 -9.46
C LEU A 10 -11.67 -16.50 -9.74
N GLU A 11 -11.79 -17.02 -10.95
CA GLU A 11 -10.95 -18.10 -11.46
C GLU A 11 -9.77 -17.54 -12.28
N PRO A 12 -8.67 -18.30 -12.46
CA PRO A 12 -7.51 -17.85 -13.25
C PRO A 12 -7.85 -17.38 -14.67
N GLY A 13 -8.90 -17.93 -15.30
CA GLY A 13 -9.37 -17.53 -16.63
C GLY A 13 -9.99 -16.13 -16.70
N GLU A 14 -10.20 -15.47 -15.56
CA GLU A 14 -10.84 -14.16 -15.46
C GLU A 14 -9.83 -13.03 -15.20
N LEU A 15 -8.53 -13.32 -15.38
CA LEU A 15 -7.44 -12.39 -15.13
C LEU A 15 -7.60 -11.08 -15.90
N ASP A 16 -7.94 -11.13 -17.19
CA ASP A 16 -8.09 -9.92 -18.01
C ASP A 16 -9.24 -9.04 -17.51
N ALA A 17 -10.35 -9.66 -17.08
CA ALA A 17 -11.48 -8.92 -16.51
C ALA A 17 -11.11 -8.28 -15.16
N ALA A 18 -10.33 -8.97 -14.33
CA ALA A 18 -9.83 -8.44 -13.07
C ALA A 18 -8.88 -7.25 -13.28
N LEU A 19 -7.94 -7.38 -14.22
CA LEU A 19 -7.02 -6.31 -14.60
C LEU A 19 -7.79 -5.09 -15.13
N ALA A 20 -8.81 -5.30 -15.95
CA ALA A 20 -9.66 -4.22 -16.45
C ALA A 20 -10.41 -3.45 -15.34
N VAL A 21 -10.76 -4.09 -14.22
CA VAL A 21 -11.32 -3.39 -13.05
C VAL A 21 -10.22 -2.65 -12.27
N LEU A 22 -9.07 -3.29 -12.07
CA LEU A 22 -7.93 -2.69 -11.37
C LEU A 22 -7.42 -1.43 -12.09
N ASP A 23 -7.42 -1.43 -13.42
CA ASP A 23 -6.97 -0.31 -14.26
C ASP A 23 -7.95 0.87 -14.29
N ARG A 24 -9.16 0.75 -13.71
CA ARG A 24 -10.12 1.88 -13.59
C ARG A 24 -9.60 2.99 -12.67
N ASP A 25 -8.81 2.61 -11.67
CA ASP A 25 -8.10 3.55 -10.79
C ASP A 25 -6.68 3.00 -10.52
N PRO A 26 -5.72 3.26 -11.42
CA PRO A 26 -4.39 2.67 -11.34
C PRO A 26 -3.59 3.14 -10.12
N VAL A 27 -3.99 4.26 -9.51
CA VAL A 27 -3.31 4.83 -8.33
C VAL A 27 -3.84 4.17 -7.06
N ALA A 28 -5.16 4.17 -6.86
CA ALA A 28 -5.76 3.57 -5.67
C ALA A 28 -5.59 2.04 -5.65
N ASN A 29 -5.63 1.41 -6.82
CA ASN A 29 -5.55 -0.05 -6.91
C ASN A 29 -4.11 -0.57 -7.00
N ALA A 30 -3.09 0.30 -7.03
CA ALA A 30 -1.70 -0.06 -7.29
C ALA A 30 -1.20 -1.24 -6.42
N PHE A 31 -1.56 -1.27 -5.13
CA PHE A 31 -1.17 -2.34 -4.21
C PHE A 31 -1.65 -3.72 -4.67
N VAL A 32 -2.94 -3.84 -5.02
CA VAL A 32 -3.52 -5.12 -5.44
C VAL A 32 -3.15 -5.43 -6.89
N ALA A 33 -3.13 -4.42 -7.76
CA ALA A 33 -2.75 -4.57 -9.15
C ALA A 33 -1.32 -5.12 -9.31
N ALA A 34 -0.35 -4.61 -8.54
CA ALA A 34 1.03 -5.12 -8.56
C ALA A 34 1.12 -6.60 -8.16
N ARG A 35 0.30 -7.03 -7.19
CA ARG A 35 0.21 -8.43 -6.78
C ARG A 35 -0.37 -9.30 -7.89
N VAL A 36 -1.50 -8.88 -8.48
CA VAL A 36 -2.17 -9.61 -9.56
C VAL A 36 -1.29 -9.71 -10.80
N GLN A 37 -0.55 -8.66 -11.16
CA GLN A 37 0.40 -8.71 -12.29
C GLN A 37 1.54 -9.71 -12.08
N THR A 38 1.95 -9.94 -10.82
CA THR A 38 3.04 -10.87 -10.48
C THR A 38 2.56 -12.32 -10.31
N ALA A 39 1.39 -12.49 -9.69
CA ALA A 39 0.88 -13.78 -9.23
C ALA A 39 -0.27 -14.34 -10.08
N GLY A 40 -0.91 -13.50 -10.90
CA GLY A 40 -2.22 -13.80 -11.48
C GLY A 40 -3.31 -13.84 -10.41
N LEU A 41 -4.29 -14.71 -10.61
CA LEU A 41 -5.39 -14.96 -9.66
C LEU A 41 -5.24 -16.30 -8.92
N ASP A 42 -4.07 -16.93 -8.99
CA ASP A 42 -3.78 -18.14 -8.22
C ASP A 42 -3.74 -17.80 -6.71
N PRO A 43 -4.62 -18.39 -5.86
CA PRO A 43 -4.75 -17.95 -4.48
C PRO A 43 -3.48 -18.12 -3.63
N TRP A 44 -2.71 -19.17 -3.92
CA TRP A 44 -1.46 -19.45 -3.20
C TRP A 44 -0.39 -18.41 -3.52
N ARG A 45 -0.18 -18.11 -4.80
CA ARG A 45 0.78 -17.09 -5.24
C ARG A 45 0.34 -15.68 -4.90
N LEU A 46 -0.97 -15.40 -4.94
CA LEU A 46 -1.53 -14.09 -4.62
C LEU A 46 -1.48 -13.79 -3.11
N GLY A 47 -1.47 -14.84 -2.28
CA GLY A 47 -1.52 -14.74 -0.82
C GLY A 47 -2.93 -14.44 -0.30
N GLY A 48 -3.96 -14.88 -1.03
CA GLY A 48 -5.37 -14.60 -0.74
C GLY A 48 -6.27 -14.90 -1.93
N GLU A 49 -7.57 -14.72 -1.74
CA GLU A 49 -8.57 -14.84 -2.79
C GLU A 49 -8.87 -13.48 -3.44
N MET A 50 -9.29 -13.49 -4.70
CA MET A 50 -9.94 -12.35 -5.33
C MET A 50 -11.43 -12.60 -5.42
N TRP A 51 -12.25 -11.82 -4.71
CA TRP A 51 -13.70 -11.87 -4.80
C TRP A 51 -14.19 -10.89 -5.86
N GLY A 52 -15.14 -11.32 -6.68
CA GLY A 52 -15.77 -10.49 -7.71
C GLY A 52 -17.22 -10.24 -7.39
N TRP A 53 -17.65 -9.01 -7.66
CA TRP A 53 -19.05 -8.63 -7.72
C TRP A 53 -19.46 -8.46 -9.18
N TYR A 54 -20.49 -9.20 -9.58
CA TYR A 54 -21.04 -9.15 -10.91
C TYR A 54 -22.39 -8.43 -10.90
N ALA A 55 -22.54 -7.44 -11.78
CA ALA A 55 -23.81 -6.82 -12.11
C ALA A 55 -24.05 -6.97 -13.62
N ASP A 56 -25.22 -7.48 -13.99
CA ASP A 56 -25.60 -7.71 -15.40
C ASP A 56 -24.57 -8.54 -16.19
N GLY A 57 -24.01 -9.56 -15.52
CA GLY A 57 -23.01 -10.46 -16.11
C GLY A 57 -21.63 -9.84 -16.29
N ARG A 58 -21.41 -8.59 -15.88
CA ARG A 58 -20.10 -7.93 -15.93
C ARG A 58 -19.47 -7.83 -14.56
N LEU A 59 -18.16 -8.04 -14.51
CA LEU A 59 -17.37 -7.83 -13.31
C LEU A 59 -17.22 -6.32 -13.07
N GLU A 60 -17.82 -5.81 -11.99
CA GLU A 60 -17.86 -4.38 -11.70
C GLU A 60 -16.99 -3.97 -10.52
N SER A 61 -16.84 -4.86 -9.54
CA SER A 61 -16.04 -4.60 -8.34
C SER A 61 -15.27 -5.83 -7.91
N LEU A 62 -14.18 -5.60 -7.20
CA LEU A 62 -13.34 -6.63 -6.64
C LEU A 62 -13.19 -6.45 -5.12
N CYS A 63 -12.83 -7.52 -4.44
CA CYS A 63 -12.30 -7.46 -3.08
C CYS A 63 -11.18 -8.47 -2.94
N TYR A 64 -9.97 -7.99 -2.67
CA TYR A 64 -8.86 -8.88 -2.33
C TYR A 64 -8.99 -9.30 -0.86
N ALA A 65 -9.04 -10.61 -0.63
CA ALA A 65 -9.19 -11.21 0.68
C ALA A 65 -7.96 -12.07 1.01
N GLY A 66 -6.94 -11.45 1.59
CA GLY A 66 -5.72 -12.11 2.07
C GLY A 66 -5.33 -11.63 3.46
N ALA A 67 -4.04 -11.37 3.68
CA ALA A 67 -3.56 -10.72 4.93
C ALA A 67 -4.27 -9.39 5.20
N ASN A 68 -4.65 -8.67 4.15
CA ASN A 68 -5.53 -7.51 4.20
C ASN A 68 -6.82 -7.81 3.44
N LEU A 69 -7.94 -7.23 3.89
CA LEU A 69 -9.18 -7.15 3.14
C LEU A 69 -9.23 -5.80 2.40
N VAL A 70 -9.29 -5.81 1.08
CA VAL A 70 -9.17 -4.59 0.26
C VAL A 70 -10.32 -4.48 -0.72
N PRO A 71 -11.30 -3.57 -0.50
CA PRO A 71 -12.35 -3.29 -1.49
C PRO A 71 -11.76 -2.49 -2.66
N ILE A 72 -12.14 -2.87 -3.89
CA ILE A 72 -11.58 -2.32 -5.14
C ILE A 72 -12.74 -1.96 -6.06
N CYS A 73 -12.85 -0.69 -6.43
CA CYS A 73 -13.97 -0.16 -7.20
C CYS A 73 -15.33 -0.63 -6.64
N ALA A 74 -15.43 -0.79 -5.32
CA ALA A 74 -16.55 -1.44 -4.66
C ALA A 74 -17.75 -0.50 -4.61
N THR A 75 -18.78 -0.83 -5.39
CA THR A 75 -20.07 -0.16 -5.32
C THR A 75 -20.77 -0.48 -4.00
N PRO A 76 -21.80 0.29 -3.59
CA PRO A 76 -22.54 0.01 -2.35
C PRO A 76 -23.13 -1.42 -2.29
N ASP A 77 -23.59 -1.97 -3.41
CA ASP A 77 -24.06 -3.35 -3.48
C ASP A 77 -22.92 -4.37 -3.35
N ALA A 78 -21.79 -4.10 -4.00
CA ALA A 78 -20.60 -4.93 -3.86
C ALA A 78 -20.10 -4.97 -2.41
N VAL A 79 -20.05 -3.81 -1.74
CA VAL A 79 -19.66 -3.70 -0.33
C VAL A 79 -20.55 -4.57 0.55
N ARG A 80 -21.89 -4.49 0.39
CA ARG A 80 -22.83 -5.34 1.14
C ARG A 80 -22.56 -6.83 0.91
N ALA A 81 -22.35 -7.23 -0.33
CA ALA A 81 -22.15 -8.63 -0.68
C ALA A 81 -20.78 -9.17 -0.19
N PHE A 82 -19.73 -8.35 -0.26
CA PHE A 82 -18.42 -8.67 0.32
C PHE A 82 -18.47 -8.76 1.84
N ALA A 83 -19.19 -7.85 2.51
CA ALA A 83 -19.40 -7.89 3.94
C ALA A 83 -20.10 -9.18 4.37
N ASP A 84 -21.17 -9.57 3.68
CA ASP A 84 -21.91 -10.80 3.96
C ASP A 84 -21.04 -12.05 3.80
N ARG A 85 -20.19 -12.10 2.76
CA ARG A 85 -19.23 -13.19 2.57
C ARG A 85 -18.18 -13.23 3.68
N ALA A 86 -17.61 -12.08 4.04
CA ALA A 86 -16.61 -11.94 5.09
C ALA A 86 -17.17 -12.34 6.47
N ARG A 87 -18.41 -11.95 6.79
CA ARG A 87 -19.12 -12.35 8.02
C ARG A 87 -19.25 -13.87 8.13
N ARG A 88 -19.70 -14.55 7.08
CA ARG A 88 -19.86 -16.01 7.07
C ARG A 88 -18.54 -16.76 7.25
N SER A 89 -17.44 -16.18 6.77
CA SER A 89 -16.11 -16.81 6.79
C SER A 89 -15.32 -16.55 8.09
N GLY A 90 -15.77 -15.58 8.88
CA GLY A 90 -15.05 -15.03 10.03
C GLY A 90 -13.87 -14.13 9.63
N ARG A 91 -13.32 -13.38 10.59
CA ARG A 91 -12.16 -12.52 10.38
C ARG A 91 -10.90 -13.36 10.15
N ARG A 92 -10.30 -13.25 8.96
CA ARG A 92 -9.06 -13.95 8.56
C ARG A 92 -7.92 -13.03 8.14
N CYS A 93 -8.15 -11.72 8.15
CA CYS A 93 -7.18 -10.68 7.82
C CYS A 93 -6.73 -9.92 9.06
N SER A 94 -5.55 -9.29 9.00
CA SER A 94 -5.03 -8.40 10.05
C SER A 94 -5.49 -6.95 9.90
N SER A 95 -5.98 -6.57 8.71
CA SER A 95 -6.54 -5.24 8.49
C SER A 95 -7.57 -5.20 7.36
N ILE A 96 -8.37 -4.14 7.35
CA ILE A 96 -9.12 -3.68 6.17
C ILE A 96 -8.43 -2.39 5.69
N VAL A 97 -8.11 -2.29 4.42
CA VAL A 97 -7.46 -1.09 3.85
C VAL A 97 -7.97 -0.86 2.43
N GLY A 98 -8.18 0.40 2.06
CA GLY A 98 -8.60 0.76 0.71
C GLY A 98 -9.12 2.20 0.64
N PRO A 99 -9.82 2.57 -0.45
CA PRO A 99 -10.48 3.88 -0.56
C PRO A 99 -11.41 4.13 0.63
N ALA A 100 -11.41 5.35 1.16
CA ALA A 100 -11.99 5.66 2.46
C ALA A 100 -13.48 5.30 2.57
N GLU A 101 -14.30 5.74 1.61
CA GLU A 101 -15.75 5.50 1.62
C GLU A 101 -16.13 4.00 1.60
N PRO A 102 -15.74 3.18 0.59
CA PRO A 102 -16.13 1.76 0.59
C PRO A 102 -15.49 0.97 1.74
N THR A 103 -14.35 1.43 2.26
CA THR A 103 -13.73 0.81 3.45
C THR A 103 -14.51 1.11 4.72
N ALA A 104 -14.98 2.35 4.89
CA ALA A 104 -15.83 2.75 6.01
C ALA A 104 -17.16 1.99 6.00
N ASP A 105 -17.81 1.93 4.84
CA ASP A 105 -19.06 1.20 4.66
C ASP A 105 -18.87 -0.29 4.96
N LEU A 106 -17.82 -0.91 4.40
CA LEU A 106 -17.48 -2.31 4.66
C LEU A 106 -17.24 -2.55 6.15
N TRP A 107 -16.49 -1.67 6.82
CA TRP A 107 -16.22 -1.79 8.24
C TRP A 107 -17.48 -1.67 9.10
N SER A 108 -18.36 -0.71 8.81
CA SER A 108 -19.62 -0.52 9.53
C SER A 108 -20.52 -1.77 9.53
N LEU A 109 -20.45 -2.57 8.46
CA LEU A 109 -21.18 -3.83 8.32
C LEU A 109 -20.50 -5.01 9.03
N LEU A 110 -19.18 -4.94 9.22
CA LEU A 110 -18.38 -6.02 9.80
C LEU A 110 -18.19 -5.88 11.31
N GLU A 111 -17.99 -4.66 11.82
CA GLU A 111 -17.73 -4.35 13.23
C GLU A 111 -18.69 -5.05 14.20
N PRO A 112 -20.02 -5.07 13.99
CA PRO A 112 -20.94 -5.73 14.93
C PRO A 112 -20.69 -7.23 15.10
N SER A 113 -20.06 -7.87 14.12
CA SER A 113 -19.78 -9.31 14.11
C SER A 113 -18.32 -9.67 14.37
N TRP A 114 -17.39 -8.78 14.02
CA TRP A 114 -15.95 -9.01 14.15
C TRP A 114 -15.37 -8.44 15.45
N GLY A 115 -16.16 -7.65 16.19
CA GLY A 115 -15.72 -6.96 17.38
C GLY A 115 -14.95 -5.67 17.05
N PRO A 116 -14.42 -4.98 18.07
CA PRO A 116 -13.77 -3.69 17.88
C PRO A 116 -12.45 -3.81 17.12
N ALA A 117 -12.11 -2.75 16.39
CA ALA A 117 -10.76 -2.56 15.86
C ALA A 117 -9.81 -2.10 16.98
N ARG A 118 -8.53 -2.45 16.86
CA ARG A 118 -7.46 -1.92 17.70
C ARG A 118 -7.19 -0.45 17.41
N GLU A 119 -7.23 -0.08 16.13
CA GLU A 119 -7.00 1.28 15.67
C GLU A 119 -7.77 1.52 14.36
N VAL A 120 -8.39 2.68 14.23
CA VAL A 120 -9.06 3.12 13.00
C VAL A 120 -8.39 4.40 12.51
N ARG A 121 -7.79 4.33 11.33
CA ARG A 121 -7.22 5.47 10.60
C ARG A 121 -8.26 5.87 9.55
N SER A 122 -9.20 6.71 9.95
CA SER A 122 -10.40 7.05 9.16
C SER A 122 -10.08 7.84 7.89
N HIS A 123 -8.96 8.58 7.88
CA HIS A 123 -8.60 9.43 6.75
C HIS A 123 -7.09 9.47 6.54
N GLN A 124 -6.63 8.94 5.42
CA GLN A 124 -5.23 8.91 5.03
C GLN A 124 -5.11 9.50 3.61
N PRO A 125 -4.76 10.78 3.44
CA PRO A 125 -4.64 11.39 2.12
C PRO A 125 -3.79 10.55 1.16
N LEU A 126 -4.40 10.16 0.04
CA LEU A 126 -3.72 9.56 -1.10
C LEU A 126 -3.19 10.69 -1.97
N MET A 127 -1.88 10.72 -2.17
CA MET A 127 -1.19 11.79 -2.88
C MET A 127 -0.44 11.26 -4.08
N ILE A 128 -0.35 12.05 -5.15
CA ILE A 128 0.43 11.72 -6.35
C ILE A 128 1.33 12.86 -6.81
N THR A 129 2.37 12.50 -7.55
CA THR A 129 3.14 13.40 -8.42
C THR A 129 3.48 12.71 -9.73
N THR A 130 3.72 13.51 -10.77
CA THR A 130 4.14 13.07 -12.11
C THR A 130 5.41 13.78 -12.59
N SER A 131 6.01 14.59 -11.72
CA SER A 131 7.15 15.43 -12.06
C SER A 131 8.07 15.64 -10.86
N MET A 132 9.32 15.99 -11.14
CA MET A 132 10.28 16.40 -10.13
C MET A 132 9.92 17.76 -9.52
N PRO A 133 10.21 18.01 -8.22
CA PRO A 133 10.10 19.34 -7.64
C PRO A 133 11.12 20.30 -8.27
N THR A 134 10.74 21.56 -8.50
CA THR A 134 11.62 22.55 -9.15
C THR A 134 12.68 23.16 -8.22
N ASN A 135 12.39 23.24 -6.92
CA ASN A 135 13.18 24.01 -5.95
C ASN A 135 13.86 23.12 -4.89
N ILE A 136 13.87 21.80 -5.08
CA ILE A 136 14.46 20.84 -4.14
C ILE A 136 15.45 19.99 -4.90
N THR A 137 16.73 20.15 -4.56
CA THR A 137 17.79 19.30 -5.09
C THR A 137 17.71 17.91 -4.44
N PRO A 138 17.62 16.83 -5.24
CA PRO A 138 17.72 15.46 -4.73
C PRO A 138 18.97 15.25 -3.89
N ASP A 139 18.84 14.55 -2.77
CA ASP A 139 19.99 14.17 -1.94
C ASP A 139 20.89 13.18 -2.72
N PRO A 140 22.15 13.55 -3.05
CA PRO A 140 23.03 12.69 -3.83
C PRO A 140 23.48 11.43 -3.07
N LEU A 141 23.30 11.39 -1.74
CA LEU A 141 23.66 10.25 -0.90
C LEU A 141 22.53 9.22 -0.78
N VAL A 142 21.31 9.55 -1.23
CA VAL A 142 20.20 8.59 -1.31
C VAL A 142 20.36 7.72 -2.55
N ARG A 143 20.53 6.42 -2.31
CA ARG A 143 20.79 5.41 -3.34
C ARG A 143 20.03 4.13 -3.07
N ARG A 144 19.99 3.23 -4.07
CA ARG A 144 19.50 1.87 -3.88
C ARG A 144 20.32 1.15 -2.79
N VAL A 145 19.61 0.47 -1.90
CA VAL A 145 20.19 -0.46 -0.93
C VAL A 145 20.64 -1.71 -1.67
N ARG A 146 21.85 -2.21 -1.39
CA ARG A 146 22.39 -3.43 -2.01
C ARG A 146 21.98 -4.67 -1.23
N LYS A 147 22.02 -5.83 -1.89
CA LYS A 147 21.60 -7.12 -1.30
C LYS A 147 22.45 -7.51 -0.08
N ASP A 148 23.72 -7.14 -0.08
CA ASP A 148 24.68 -7.33 1.01
C ASP A 148 24.56 -6.28 2.14
N GLU A 149 23.65 -5.30 1.99
CA GLU A 149 23.38 -4.27 3.00
C GLU A 149 22.10 -4.55 3.79
N MET A 150 21.62 -5.80 3.80
CA MET A 150 20.40 -6.19 4.52
C MET A 150 20.49 -5.86 6.02
N ASP A 151 21.64 -6.17 6.63
CA ASP A 151 21.87 -5.93 8.06
C ASP A 151 21.94 -4.43 8.40
N VAL A 152 22.22 -3.58 7.41
CA VAL A 152 22.25 -2.12 7.56
C VAL A 152 20.83 -1.54 7.52
N ILE A 153 19.98 -2.01 6.60
CA ILE A 153 18.64 -1.43 6.41
C ILE A 153 17.59 -1.98 7.40
N MET A 154 17.73 -3.24 7.81
CA MET A 154 16.74 -3.95 8.61
C MET A 154 16.42 -3.25 9.95
N PRO A 155 17.40 -2.73 10.71
CA PRO A 155 17.11 -2.00 11.96
C PRO A 155 16.21 -0.77 11.73
N ALA A 156 16.43 -0.02 10.66
CA ALA A 156 15.60 1.15 10.32
C ALA A 156 14.19 0.75 9.87
N CYS A 157 14.05 -0.34 9.12
CA CYS A 157 12.75 -0.91 8.77
C CYS A 157 11.95 -1.31 10.03
N VAL A 158 12.60 -2.03 10.96
CA VAL A 158 12.00 -2.44 12.24
C VAL A 158 11.63 -1.24 13.10
N ALA A 159 12.51 -0.24 13.23
CA ALA A 159 12.25 0.98 13.98
C ALA A 159 11.03 1.74 13.42
N MET A 160 11.01 1.98 12.11
CA MET A 160 9.89 2.62 11.42
C MET A 160 8.57 1.85 11.65
N PHE A 161 8.56 0.54 11.46
CA PHE A 161 7.34 -0.25 11.65
C PHE A 161 6.86 -0.18 13.11
N THR A 162 7.79 -0.28 14.06
CA THR A 162 7.47 -0.21 15.49
C THR A 162 6.91 1.15 15.88
N GLU A 163 7.49 2.24 15.35
CA GLU A 163 6.97 3.60 15.54
C GLU A 163 5.56 3.77 14.95
N GLU A 164 5.29 3.17 13.78
CA GLU A 164 4.01 3.33 13.10
C GLU A 164 2.89 2.45 13.67
N VAL A 165 3.21 1.22 14.09
CA VAL A 165 2.21 0.19 14.46
C VAL A 165 2.14 0.00 15.98
N GLY A 166 3.17 0.42 16.72
CA GLY A 166 3.28 0.27 18.17
C GLY A 166 3.78 -1.11 18.64
N VAL A 167 3.97 -2.06 17.71
CA VAL A 167 4.53 -3.40 17.99
C VAL A 167 5.61 -3.74 16.97
N SER A 168 6.64 -4.46 17.42
CA SER A 168 7.73 -4.89 16.54
C SER A 168 7.24 -5.95 15.55
N PRO A 169 7.63 -5.86 14.26
CA PRO A 169 7.31 -6.89 13.28
C PRO A 169 8.03 -8.22 13.58
N LEU A 170 8.94 -8.25 14.56
CA LEU A 170 9.66 -9.44 14.99
C LEU A 170 8.90 -10.27 16.04
N ALA A 171 7.84 -9.72 16.65
CA ALA A 171 7.17 -10.33 17.79
C ALA A 171 6.36 -11.60 17.46
N GLY A 172 6.06 -11.84 16.19
CA GLY A 172 5.30 -13.00 15.72
C GLY A 172 6.19 -14.17 15.30
N ASP A 173 6.44 -14.28 14.01
CA ASP A 173 7.22 -15.35 13.36
C ASP A 173 8.74 -15.15 13.46
N GLY A 174 9.22 -14.41 14.47
CA GLY A 174 10.61 -13.96 14.57
C GLY A 174 11.00 -12.93 13.51
N GLY A 175 10.05 -12.39 12.74
CA GLY A 175 10.29 -11.41 11.70
C GLY A 175 10.58 -11.99 10.33
N LEU A 176 10.44 -13.31 10.13
CA LEU A 176 10.78 -13.98 8.88
C LEU A 176 10.01 -13.43 7.68
N LEU A 177 8.69 -13.27 7.78
CA LEU A 177 7.86 -12.71 6.71
C LEU A 177 8.20 -11.24 6.44
N TYR A 178 8.48 -10.47 7.49
CA TYR A 178 8.87 -9.06 7.35
C TYR A 178 10.24 -8.93 6.68
N GLN A 179 11.22 -9.72 7.11
CA GLN A 179 12.55 -9.76 6.51
C GLN A 179 12.49 -10.21 5.04
N ALA A 180 11.68 -11.23 4.72
CA ALA A 180 11.48 -11.67 3.35
C ALA A 180 10.91 -10.55 2.47
N ARG A 181 9.97 -9.75 3.00
CA ARG A 181 9.41 -8.59 2.30
C ARG A 181 10.45 -7.49 2.08
N VAL A 182 11.28 -7.19 3.08
CA VAL A 182 12.38 -6.22 2.92
C VAL A 182 13.42 -6.72 1.92
N ALA A 183 13.75 -8.01 1.95
CA ALA A 183 14.64 -8.67 1.00
C ALA A 183 14.11 -8.64 -0.44
N GLU A 184 12.81 -8.79 -0.66
CA GLU A 184 12.18 -8.64 -1.97
C GLU A 184 12.36 -7.21 -2.51
N LEU A 185 12.14 -6.19 -1.68
CA LEU A 185 12.28 -4.78 -2.08
C LEU A 185 13.73 -4.42 -2.38
N VAL A 186 14.68 -4.87 -1.57
CA VAL A 186 16.12 -4.71 -1.83
C VAL A 186 16.52 -5.46 -3.10
N GLY A 187 16.10 -6.72 -3.23
CA GLY A 187 16.45 -7.59 -4.36
C GLY A 187 15.91 -7.11 -5.70
N SER A 188 14.79 -6.37 -5.69
CA SER A 188 14.17 -5.75 -6.87
C SER A 188 14.63 -4.30 -7.11
N GLY A 189 15.57 -3.78 -6.33
CA GLY A 189 16.11 -2.43 -6.48
C GLY A 189 15.12 -1.32 -6.14
N ARG A 190 14.15 -1.61 -5.26
CA ARG A 190 13.04 -0.74 -4.84
C ARG A 190 13.19 -0.20 -3.41
N SER A 191 14.29 -0.50 -2.73
CA SER A 191 14.62 0.05 -1.40
C SER A 191 15.73 1.09 -1.53
N PHE A 192 15.53 2.27 -0.96
CA PHE A 192 16.44 3.41 -1.05
C PHE A 192 16.80 3.92 0.34
N ALA A 193 18.06 4.28 0.53
CA ALA A 193 18.54 4.84 1.78
C ALA A 193 19.70 5.82 1.59
N ARG A 194 19.81 6.75 2.54
CA ARG A 194 21.07 7.45 2.86
C ARG A 194 21.67 6.75 4.07
N VAL A 195 22.90 6.27 3.91
CA VAL A 195 23.65 5.59 4.97
C VAL A 195 24.90 6.38 5.28
N GLU A 196 25.13 6.69 6.54
CA GLU A 196 26.33 7.35 7.06
C GLU A 196 26.90 6.52 8.20
N ASP A 197 28.20 6.20 8.15
CA ASP A 197 28.89 5.43 9.20
C ASP A 197 28.16 4.12 9.61
N GLY A 198 27.56 3.44 8.62
CA GLY A 198 26.80 2.20 8.84
C GLY A 198 25.38 2.40 9.41
N GLN A 199 24.92 3.64 9.57
CA GLN A 199 23.61 4.00 10.08
C GLN A 199 22.71 4.55 8.97
N VAL A 200 21.46 4.11 8.95
CA VAL A 200 20.45 4.63 8.03
C VAL A 200 19.94 5.97 8.56
N ILE A 201 20.16 7.03 7.79
CA ILE A 201 19.73 8.40 8.14
C ILE A 201 18.34 8.70 7.55
N PHE A 202 18.11 8.22 6.33
CA PHE A 202 16.85 8.30 5.60
C PHE A 202 16.61 6.97 4.89
N LYS A 203 15.36 6.51 4.85
CA LYS A 203 14.92 5.44 3.96
C LYS A 203 13.54 5.68 3.38
N ALA A 204 13.30 5.07 2.22
CA ALA A 204 11.98 4.92 1.62
C ALA A 204 12.01 3.76 0.62
N GLU A 205 10.84 3.18 0.35
CA GLU A 205 10.69 2.01 -0.52
C GLU A 205 9.59 2.25 -1.56
N VAL A 206 9.69 1.61 -2.71
CA VAL A 206 8.60 1.50 -3.69
C VAL A 206 7.92 0.15 -3.50
N GLY A 207 6.81 0.13 -2.78
CA GLY A 207 6.13 -1.08 -2.32
C GLY A 207 5.27 -1.77 -3.38
N ALA A 208 4.71 -1.00 -4.30
CA ALA A 208 3.88 -1.49 -5.40
C ALA A 208 4.28 -0.83 -6.71
N VAL A 209 4.31 -1.60 -7.79
CA VAL A 209 4.68 -1.14 -9.13
C VAL A 209 3.72 -1.76 -10.14
N THR A 210 3.14 -0.90 -10.98
CA THR A 210 2.39 -1.27 -12.18
C THR A 210 2.93 -0.45 -13.36
N PRO A 211 2.55 -0.75 -14.61
CA PRO A 211 2.89 0.08 -15.76
C PRO A 211 2.37 1.52 -15.67
N HIS A 212 1.37 1.78 -14.83
CA HIS A 212 0.67 3.06 -14.74
C HIS A 212 1.09 3.89 -13.52
N ALA A 213 1.38 3.23 -12.40
CA ALA A 213 1.72 3.90 -11.15
C ALA A 213 2.62 3.06 -10.26
N CYS A 214 3.38 3.72 -9.40
CA CYS A 214 4.07 3.07 -8.29
C CYS A 214 3.77 3.77 -6.97
N GLN A 215 3.73 3.01 -5.87
CA GLN A 215 3.41 3.53 -4.54
C GLN A 215 4.63 3.48 -3.64
N ILE A 216 5.04 4.64 -3.14
CA ILE A 216 6.07 4.79 -2.11
C ILE A 216 5.48 4.42 -0.75
N GLN A 217 6.26 3.70 0.04
CA GLN A 217 5.95 3.31 1.41
C GLN A 217 7.18 3.48 2.31
N GLY A 218 6.93 3.42 3.61
CA GLY A 218 7.98 3.31 4.61
C GLY A 218 9.00 4.46 4.60
N VAL A 219 8.54 5.68 4.38
CA VAL A 219 9.40 6.87 4.46
C VAL A 219 9.77 7.12 5.91
N TRP A 220 11.06 7.13 6.22
CA TRP A 220 11.55 7.30 7.58
C TRP A 220 12.85 8.09 7.61
N VAL A 221 12.98 8.93 8.62
CA VAL A 221 14.20 9.66 8.97
C VAL A 221 14.52 9.31 10.40
N ALA A 222 15.79 8.96 10.65
CA ALA A 222 16.31 8.67 11.98
C ALA A 222 15.91 9.81 12.95
N PRO A 223 15.34 9.51 14.14
CA PRO A 223 14.78 10.50 15.04
C PRO A 223 15.69 11.72 15.31
N GLU A 224 16.98 11.48 15.52
CA GLU A 224 18.02 12.46 15.82
C GLU A 224 18.43 13.35 14.63
N TYR A 225 17.96 13.00 13.42
CA TYR A 225 18.15 13.74 12.17
C TYR A 225 16.88 14.45 11.68
N ARG A 226 15.74 14.31 12.39
CA ARG A 226 14.49 14.99 12.04
C ARG A 226 14.63 16.51 12.18
N GLY A 227 13.80 17.25 11.45
CA GLY A 227 13.83 18.72 11.42
C GLY A 227 14.96 19.33 10.57
N ARG A 228 15.79 18.51 9.91
CA ARG A 228 16.91 18.96 9.06
C ARG A 228 16.59 18.99 7.55
N GLY A 229 15.32 18.82 7.17
CA GLY A 229 14.90 18.82 5.75
C GLY A 229 15.23 17.55 4.95
N LEU A 230 15.67 16.48 5.61
CA LEU A 230 16.10 15.23 4.95
C LEU A 230 14.95 14.45 4.31
N SER A 231 13.72 14.65 4.78
CA SER A 231 12.56 14.03 4.16
C SER A 231 12.32 14.62 2.77
N GLU A 232 12.44 15.95 2.61
CA GLU A 232 12.25 16.60 1.32
C GLU A 232 13.30 16.19 0.28
N THR A 233 14.59 16.30 0.61
CA THR A 233 15.68 15.98 -0.31
C THR A 233 15.77 14.48 -0.60
N GLY A 234 15.50 13.64 0.41
CA GLY A 234 15.47 12.19 0.26
C GLY A 234 14.30 11.72 -0.61
N MET A 235 13.10 12.27 -0.41
CA MET A 235 11.96 11.99 -1.28
C MET A 235 12.19 12.47 -2.71
N ALA A 236 12.81 13.64 -2.91
CA ALA A 236 13.19 14.10 -4.25
C ALA A 236 14.14 13.12 -4.94
N ALA A 237 15.10 12.51 -4.22
CA ALA A 237 15.96 11.47 -4.78
C ALA A 237 15.18 10.19 -5.16
N VAL A 238 14.28 9.72 -4.31
CA VAL A 238 13.44 8.56 -4.63
C VAL A 238 12.51 8.84 -5.82
N LEU A 239 11.94 10.04 -5.92
CA LEU A 239 11.17 10.46 -7.09
C LEU A 239 11.99 10.42 -8.38
N SER A 240 13.27 10.82 -8.33
CA SER A 240 14.14 10.77 -9.51
C SER A 240 14.27 9.33 -10.03
N TYR A 241 14.47 8.34 -9.16
CA TYR A 241 14.48 6.93 -9.56
C TYR A 241 13.11 6.46 -10.06
N ALA A 242 12.05 6.77 -9.31
CA ALA A 242 10.71 6.27 -9.61
C ALA A 242 10.17 6.78 -10.96
N LEU A 243 10.27 8.08 -11.23
CA LEU A 243 9.76 8.71 -12.45
C LEU A 243 10.61 8.37 -13.69
N ARG A 244 11.91 8.07 -13.52
CA ARG A 244 12.78 7.70 -14.63
C ARG A 244 12.69 6.22 -15.01
N GLU A 245 12.51 5.35 -14.02
CA GLU A 245 12.76 3.90 -14.21
C GLU A 245 11.58 3.01 -13.84
N VAL A 246 10.57 3.52 -13.12
CA VAL A 246 9.54 2.66 -12.50
C VAL A 246 8.16 2.88 -13.11
N ALA A 247 7.59 4.09 -12.98
CA ALA A 247 6.24 4.38 -13.43
C ALA A 247 6.03 5.89 -13.70
N PRO A 248 5.10 6.27 -14.59
CA PRO A 248 4.84 7.68 -14.91
C PRO A 248 4.14 8.45 -13.78
N VAL A 249 3.50 7.74 -12.84
CA VAL A 249 2.82 8.33 -11.68
C VAL A 249 3.40 7.73 -10.40
N VAL A 250 3.84 8.58 -9.48
CA VAL A 250 4.29 8.16 -8.16
C VAL A 250 3.24 8.54 -7.14
N SER A 251 2.82 7.59 -6.32
CA SER A 251 1.81 7.77 -5.28
C SER A 251 2.35 7.43 -3.89
N LEU A 252 1.67 7.93 -2.87
CA LEU A 252 1.81 7.52 -1.47
C LEU A 252 0.50 7.83 -0.76
N TYR A 253 0.26 7.19 0.39
CA TYR A 253 -0.75 7.69 1.32
C TYR A 253 -0.13 7.89 2.69
N VAL A 254 -0.69 8.80 3.46
CA VAL A 254 -0.13 9.26 4.73
C VAL A 254 -1.26 9.50 5.72
N ASN A 255 -1.03 9.25 7.01
CA ASN A 255 -2.03 9.58 8.02
C ASN A 255 -2.28 11.09 8.09
N ASP A 256 -3.54 11.49 8.20
CA ASP A 256 -3.95 12.90 8.24
C ASP A 256 -3.33 13.69 9.41
N TYR A 257 -3.14 13.04 10.55
CA TYR A 257 -2.50 13.59 11.75
C TYR A 257 -0.99 13.82 11.58
N ASN A 258 -0.34 13.24 10.56
CA ASN A 258 1.07 13.47 10.28
C ASN A 258 1.27 14.75 9.43
N ALA A 259 0.96 15.90 10.05
CA ALA A 259 1.03 17.20 9.40
C ALA A 259 2.43 17.52 8.85
N ALA A 260 3.48 17.06 9.52
CA ALA A 260 4.87 17.25 9.10
C ALA A 260 5.17 16.52 7.78
N ALA A 261 4.84 15.23 7.68
CA ALA A 261 5.03 14.46 6.44
C ALA A 261 4.18 15.03 5.29
N ARG A 262 2.92 15.39 5.56
CA ARG A 262 2.04 16.03 4.56
C ARG A 262 2.60 17.37 4.06
N ALA A 263 3.23 18.16 4.91
CA ALA A 263 3.89 19.39 4.49
C ALA A 263 5.12 19.09 3.62
N ALA A 264 5.95 18.11 4.00
CA ALA A 264 7.12 17.69 3.22
C ALA A 264 6.70 17.17 1.82
N TYR A 265 5.72 16.28 1.73
CA TYR A 265 5.24 15.75 0.45
C TYR A 265 4.69 16.84 -0.48
N ARG A 266 3.93 17.80 0.05
CA ARG A 266 3.46 18.95 -0.73
C ARG A 266 4.61 19.79 -1.28
N ARG A 267 5.67 20.05 -0.49
CA ARG A 267 6.87 20.75 -0.97
C ARG A 267 7.58 19.99 -2.09
N VAL A 268 7.58 18.67 -2.01
CA VAL A 268 8.17 17.76 -3.01
C VAL A 268 7.27 17.59 -4.25
N GLY A 269 6.10 18.24 -4.30
CA GLY A 269 5.24 18.29 -5.48
C GLY A 269 4.08 17.28 -5.48
N PHE A 270 3.85 16.57 -4.36
CA PHE A 270 2.68 15.72 -4.23
C PHE A 270 1.40 16.54 -4.03
N ARG A 271 0.33 16.12 -4.70
CA ARG A 271 -1.04 16.65 -4.53
C ARG A 271 -2.00 15.55 -4.10
N GLU A 272 -2.96 15.89 -3.27
CA GLU A 272 -4.00 14.96 -2.81
C GLU A 272 -4.97 14.65 -3.98
N VAL A 273 -5.36 13.37 -4.12
CA VAL A 273 -6.29 12.88 -5.16
C VAL A 273 -7.41 12.01 -4.60
N GLY A 274 -7.38 11.73 -3.30
CA GLY A 274 -8.36 10.92 -2.61
C GLY A 274 -7.88 10.64 -1.19
N ALA A 275 -8.51 9.67 -0.54
CA ALA A 275 -8.10 9.23 0.77
C ALA A 275 -8.33 7.73 0.91
N PHE A 276 -7.43 7.11 1.67
CA PHE A 276 -7.60 5.75 2.17
C PHE A 276 -8.10 5.76 3.61
N MET A 277 -8.63 4.63 4.00
CA MET A 277 -8.92 4.29 5.39
C MET A 277 -8.25 2.96 5.71
N SER A 278 -7.76 2.82 6.94
CA SER A 278 -7.25 1.55 7.46
C SER A 278 -7.93 1.20 8.78
N VAL A 279 -8.37 -0.04 8.91
CA VAL A 279 -8.90 -0.63 10.14
C VAL A 279 -7.93 -1.72 10.57
N LEU A 280 -7.32 -1.57 11.74
CA LEU A 280 -6.31 -2.49 12.25
C LEU A 280 -6.88 -3.32 13.40
N PHE A 281 -6.59 -4.62 13.40
CA PHE A 281 -7.05 -5.57 14.42
C PHE A 281 -5.97 -5.94 15.44
#